data_AF-Q67XX3-F1
#
_entry.id   AF-Q67XX3-F1
#
_cell.length_a   1.000
_cell.length_b   1.000
_cell.length_c   1.000
_cell.angle_alpha   90.00
_cell.angle_beta   90.00
_cell.angle_gamma   90.00
#
_symmetry.space_group_name_H-M   'P 1'
#
loop_
_entity.id
_entity.type
_entity.pdbx_description
1 polymer ?
#
loop_
_entity_poly.entity_id
_entity_poly.type
_entity_poly.pdbx_seq_one_letter_code
_entity_poly.pdbx_strand_id
1 'polypeptide(L)'
;MPKCKNLLLTSKRRKSKSKRLKLHQHEPESLFPEKEVEEEDEDEGGFKLKIAAPSQEHGVQPLGNLYFNPGAVNVRNTGLGNLQILSDELVLDILGLLGANHLGVLATVTKSFYIFANHEPLWRNLVLEELKGDFLFNGSWRSTYVAAYHPKFKFAGDGESNLKIIDFYSDYLFQSWLCANLEMKPKWLRRDNITRVRGISVEDFITKFEEPNKPVLLEGCLDGWPAIEKWSRDYLTKVVGDVEFAVGPVEMKLEKYFRYSDGAREERPLYLFDPKFAEKVPVLDSEYDVPVYFREDLFGVLGNERPDYRWIIIGPAGSGSSFHIDPNSTSAWNAVITGSKKWVLFPPDVVPPGVHPSPDGAEVACPVSIIEWFMNFYDDTKDWEKKPIECICKAGEVMFVPNGWWHLVINLEESIAITQNYASRSNLLNVLEFLKKPNAKELVSGTTDRENLHDKFKKAIEEAYPGTIQELEKKAEEAKRAEEQRVSFWDSAKTDTFKFSF
;
A
#
# COMPACT_ATOMS: atom_id res chain seq x y z
N MET A 1 -61.28 -43.85 37.77
CA MET A 1 -61.30 -44.55 39.08
C MET A 1 -62.06 -45.86 38.95
N PRO A 2 -61.63 -46.94 39.61
CA PRO A 2 -60.25 -47.28 39.99
C PRO A 2 -59.51 -47.88 38.75
N LYS A 3 -58.37 -48.56 38.79
CA LYS A 3 -58.20 -49.88 39.41
C LYS A 3 -56.73 -50.27 39.24
N CYS A 4 -55.92 -50.11 40.28
CA CYS A 4 -54.48 -50.44 40.24
C CYS A 4 -54.28 -51.96 40.09
N LYS A 5 -53.83 -52.43 38.92
CA LYS A 5 -53.32 -53.79 38.69
C LYS A 5 -52.68 -53.97 37.31
N ASN A 6 -51.74 -54.94 37.27
CA ASN A 6 -51.04 -55.57 36.14
C ASN A 6 -49.77 -54.81 35.71
N LEU A 7 -48.54 -55.11 36.13
CA LEU A 7 -47.83 -56.37 36.45
C LEU A 7 -47.86 -57.42 35.32
N LEU A 8 -46.67 -57.54 34.70
CA LEU A 8 -46.02 -58.75 34.17
C LEU A 8 -46.35 -59.29 32.76
N LEU A 9 -45.26 -59.38 31.99
CA LEU A 9 -44.79 -60.53 31.18
C LEU A 9 -45.20 -60.67 29.69
N THR A 10 -44.12 -60.82 28.90
CA THR A 10 -43.92 -61.64 27.68
C THR A 10 -44.27 -61.09 26.29
N SER A 11 -43.17 -60.81 25.57
CA SER A 11 -42.84 -61.21 24.19
C SER A 11 -43.97 -61.42 23.18
N LYS A 12 -43.94 -60.67 22.07
CA LYS A 12 -44.16 -61.22 20.72
C LYS A 12 -43.46 -60.38 19.66
N ARG A 13 -42.56 -61.04 18.94
CA ARG A 13 -41.94 -60.63 17.67
C ARG A 13 -43.00 -60.10 16.69
N ARG A 14 -42.72 -58.96 16.06
CA ARG A 14 -43.22 -58.66 14.70
C ARG A 14 -42.06 -58.18 13.83
N LYS A 15 -41.74 -59.00 12.84
CA LYS A 15 -40.82 -58.72 11.73
C LYS A 15 -41.48 -57.75 10.74
N SER A 16 -40.61 -57.07 9.98
CA SER A 16 -40.82 -56.57 8.61
C SER A 16 -41.61 -55.25 8.45
N LYS A 17 -40.93 -54.17 8.05
CA LYS A 17 -40.68 -53.83 6.63
C LYS A 17 -39.59 -52.76 6.51
N SER A 18 -38.65 -53.03 5.60
CA SER A 18 -37.63 -52.10 5.10
C SER A 18 -38.29 -50.90 4.42
N LYS A 19 -37.94 -49.68 4.82
CA LYS A 19 -38.08 -48.46 4.02
C LYS A 19 -36.71 -47.79 3.97
N ARG A 20 -36.11 -47.80 2.79
CA ARG A 20 -34.95 -46.97 2.42
C ARG A 20 -35.24 -45.52 2.84
N LEU A 21 -34.58 -45.04 3.89
CA LEU A 21 -34.53 -43.61 4.17
C LEU A 21 -33.61 -42.98 3.13
N LYS A 22 -34.17 -42.04 2.38
CA LYS A 22 -33.42 -41.13 1.51
C LYS A 22 -32.46 -40.34 2.39
N LEU A 23 -31.16 -40.39 2.05
CA LEU A 23 -30.16 -39.46 2.58
C LEU A 23 -30.64 -38.05 2.20
N HIS A 24 -31.03 -37.25 3.19
CA HIS A 24 -31.05 -35.81 3.04
C HIS A 24 -29.61 -35.36 2.81
N GLN A 25 -29.33 -34.84 1.63
CA GLN A 25 -28.10 -34.10 1.35
C GLN A 25 -28.13 -32.87 2.26
N HIS A 26 -27.26 -32.87 3.26
CA HIS A 26 -26.93 -31.66 4.00
C HIS A 26 -26.23 -30.72 3.02
N GLU A 27 -26.87 -29.60 2.70
CA GLU A 27 -26.17 -28.44 2.15
C GLU A 27 -25.11 -27.99 3.18
N PRO A 28 -23.90 -27.61 2.73
CA PRO A 28 -22.84 -27.20 3.63
C PRO A 28 -23.17 -25.83 4.22
N GLU A 29 -23.36 -25.79 5.54
CA GLU A 29 -23.37 -24.54 6.31
C GLU A 29 -22.06 -23.78 6.04
N SER A 30 -22.17 -22.53 5.57
CA SER A 30 -21.02 -21.66 5.32
C SER A 30 -20.25 -21.46 6.64
N LEU A 31 -18.97 -21.85 6.66
CA LEU A 31 -18.08 -21.76 7.83
C LEU A 31 -17.64 -20.32 8.20
N PHE A 32 -18.23 -19.29 7.59
CA PHE A 32 -17.93 -17.89 7.91
C PHE A 32 -19.25 -17.13 7.99
N PRO A 33 -19.82 -16.91 9.19
CA PRO A 33 -20.92 -15.96 9.33
C PRO A 33 -20.38 -14.57 9.02
N GLU A 34 -20.84 -13.98 7.92
CA GLU A 34 -20.74 -12.54 7.67
C GLU A 34 -21.50 -11.84 8.80
N LYS A 35 -20.77 -11.43 9.85
CA LYS A 35 -21.31 -10.47 10.81
C LYS A 35 -21.33 -9.13 10.11
N GLU A 36 -22.50 -8.72 9.63
CA GLU A 36 -22.79 -7.31 9.42
C GLU A 36 -22.64 -6.60 10.77
N VAL A 37 -21.50 -5.93 10.96
CA VAL A 37 -21.32 -5.00 12.07
C VAL A 37 -22.07 -3.74 11.67
N GLU A 38 -23.17 -3.45 12.35
CA GLU A 38 -23.86 -2.16 12.22
C GLU A 38 -22.85 -1.04 12.57
N GLU A 39 -22.48 -0.25 11.57
CA GLU A 39 -21.60 0.91 11.72
C GLU A 39 -22.38 2.03 12.43
N GLU A 40 -22.34 2.08 13.77
CA GLU A 40 -22.72 3.30 14.49
C GLU A 40 -21.66 4.39 14.19
N ASP A 41 -22.02 5.30 13.28
CA ASP A 41 -21.28 6.52 12.96
C ASP A 41 -21.42 7.53 14.12
N GLU A 42 -20.58 7.42 15.16
CA GLU A 42 -20.27 8.56 16.03
C GLU A 42 -19.49 9.59 15.21
N ASP A 43 -20.23 10.42 14.49
CA ASP A 43 -19.71 11.42 13.55
C ASP A 43 -19.15 12.63 14.30
N GLU A 44 -17.96 12.50 14.90
CA GLU A 44 -17.12 13.67 15.15
C GLU A 44 -16.63 14.18 13.78
N GLY A 45 -17.47 14.92 13.06
CA GLY A 45 -17.26 15.37 11.66
C GLY A 45 -16.04 16.29 11.41
N GLY A 46 -15.11 16.40 12.36
CA GLY A 46 -13.90 17.21 12.26
C GLY A 46 -12.65 16.43 11.85
N PHE A 47 -11.65 17.18 11.42
CA PHE A 47 -10.27 16.72 11.23
C PHE A 47 -9.47 17.11 12.48
N LYS A 48 -8.73 16.17 13.08
CA LYS A 48 -7.82 16.44 14.21
C LYS A 48 -6.39 16.53 13.68
N LEU A 49 -5.70 17.61 14.06
CA LEU A 49 -4.28 17.78 13.75
C LEU A 49 -3.44 17.06 14.80
N LYS A 50 -2.30 16.52 14.38
CA LYS A 50 -1.29 15.93 15.25
C LYS A 50 -0.88 16.97 16.31
N ILE A 51 -0.68 16.53 17.55
CA ILE A 51 -0.23 17.41 18.66
C ILE A 51 1.05 18.20 18.30
N ALA A 52 1.95 17.58 17.54
CA ALA A 52 3.21 18.18 17.11
C ALA A 52 3.11 19.00 15.80
N ALA A 53 1.91 19.24 15.27
CA ALA A 53 1.74 20.02 14.05
C ALA A 53 2.23 21.47 14.28
N PRO A 54 3.16 21.99 13.44
CA PRO A 54 3.58 23.37 13.55
C PRO A 54 2.40 24.30 13.31
N SER A 55 2.41 25.48 13.93
CA SER A 55 1.42 26.51 13.60
C SER A 55 1.61 26.87 12.13
N GLN A 56 0.57 26.75 11.29
CA GLN A 56 0.57 26.96 9.83
C GLN A 56 1.79 27.74 9.32
N GLU A 57 2.65 27.07 8.53
CA GLU A 57 4.05 27.44 8.29
C GLU A 57 4.23 28.92 7.90
N HIS A 58 3.27 29.50 7.17
CA HIS A 58 3.28 30.92 6.80
C HIS A 58 1.91 31.65 6.91
N GLY A 59 0.93 31.06 7.60
CA GLY A 59 -0.43 31.64 7.72
C GLY A 59 -1.36 31.40 6.52
N VAL A 60 -1.07 30.41 5.68
CA VAL A 60 -1.92 29.99 4.56
C VAL A 60 -3.21 29.37 5.10
N GLN A 61 -4.36 29.82 4.58
CA GLN A 61 -5.68 29.30 4.93
C GLN A 61 -6.41 28.71 3.71
N PRO A 62 -7.42 27.84 3.92
CA PRO A 62 -8.31 27.39 2.84
C PRO A 62 -8.97 28.57 2.11
N LEU A 63 -9.23 28.43 0.81
CA LEU A 63 -9.89 29.44 0.00
C LEU A 63 -11.28 29.80 0.54
N GLY A 64 -11.99 28.82 1.09
CA GLY A 64 -13.28 29.01 1.74
C GLY A 64 -13.26 30.06 2.87
N ASN A 65 -12.12 30.24 3.55
CA ASN A 65 -12.01 31.22 4.65
C ASN A 65 -12.13 32.68 4.16
N LEU A 66 -11.85 32.94 2.88
CA LEU A 66 -12.03 34.27 2.29
C LEU A 66 -13.47 34.77 2.40
N TYR A 67 -14.47 33.88 2.34
CA TYR A 67 -15.89 34.25 2.45
C TYR A 67 -16.30 34.74 3.85
N PHE A 68 -15.53 34.38 4.89
CA PHE A 68 -15.79 34.82 6.27
C PHE A 68 -15.10 36.14 6.62
N ASN A 69 -14.28 36.69 5.73
CA ASN A 69 -13.59 37.97 5.94
C ASN A 69 -14.05 39.03 4.92
N PRO A 70 -15.27 39.59 5.09
CA PRO A 70 -15.84 40.52 4.11
C PRO A 70 -14.96 41.76 3.95
N GLY A 71 -14.52 42.03 2.72
CA GLY A 71 -13.63 43.15 2.38
C GLY A 71 -12.14 42.79 2.34
N ALA A 72 -11.76 41.59 2.78
CA ALA A 72 -10.40 41.11 2.57
C ALA A 72 -10.12 40.89 1.08
N VAL A 73 -8.91 41.26 0.66
CA VAL A 73 -8.39 40.93 -0.66
C VAL A 73 -7.38 39.80 -0.46
N ASN A 74 -7.55 38.70 -1.17
CA ASN A 74 -6.61 37.58 -1.08
C ASN A 74 -5.20 38.08 -1.43
N VAL A 75 -4.29 38.05 -0.45
CA VAL A 75 -2.90 38.50 -0.59
C VAL A 75 -2.22 37.72 -1.71
N ARG A 76 -2.58 36.45 -1.91
CA ARG A 76 -2.14 35.64 -3.05
C ARG A 76 -2.21 36.42 -4.36
N ASN A 77 -3.38 36.96 -4.69
CA ASN A 77 -3.66 37.64 -5.94
C ASN A 77 -2.90 38.97 -6.06
N THR A 78 -2.93 39.79 -5.01
CA THR A 78 -2.25 41.10 -5.04
C THR A 78 -0.73 40.98 -5.06
N GLY A 79 -0.17 39.98 -4.38
CA GLY A 79 1.27 39.74 -4.36
C GLY A 79 1.80 38.97 -5.58
N LEU A 80 0.96 38.23 -6.32
CA LEU A 80 1.33 37.65 -7.63
C LEU A 80 1.19 38.63 -8.79
N GLY A 81 0.38 39.68 -8.63
CA GLY A 81 0.16 40.70 -9.66
C GLY A 81 -0.40 40.07 -10.94
N ASN A 82 0.30 40.25 -12.07
CA ASN A 82 -0.14 39.68 -13.35
C ASN A 82 -0.12 38.14 -13.39
N LEU A 83 0.67 37.49 -12.52
CA LEU A 83 0.73 36.03 -12.44
C LEU A 83 -0.44 35.41 -11.70
N GLN A 84 -1.32 36.21 -11.08
CA GLN A 84 -2.47 35.70 -10.33
C GLN A 84 -3.44 34.87 -11.18
N ILE A 85 -3.41 35.03 -12.51
CA ILE A 85 -4.24 34.26 -13.46
C ILE A 85 -3.84 32.78 -13.53
N LEU A 86 -2.60 32.44 -13.16
CA LEU A 86 -2.11 31.07 -13.11
C LEU A 86 -2.67 30.36 -11.88
N SER A 87 -2.86 29.04 -11.98
CA SER A 87 -3.20 28.22 -10.81
C SER A 87 -2.00 28.07 -9.87
N ASP A 88 -2.22 27.62 -8.64
CA ASP A 88 -1.14 27.48 -7.66
C ASP A 88 -0.14 26.40 -8.08
N GLU A 89 -0.62 25.33 -8.70
CA GLU A 89 0.16 24.27 -9.34
C GLU A 89 1.10 24.86 -10.40
N LEU A 90 0.57 25.64 -11.36
CA LEU A 90 1.37 26.22 -12.42
C LEU A 90 2.39 27.23 -11.90
N VAL A 91 2.05 28.01 -10.87
CA VAL A 91 3.01 28.90 -10.22
C VAL A 91 4.15 28.07 -9.62
N LEU A 92 3.85 26.99 -8.90
CA LEU A 92 4.86 26.12 -8.30
C LEU A 92 5.69 25.37 -9.35
N ASP A 93 5.09 24.90 -10.45
CA ASP A 93 5.81 24.28 -11.55
C ASP A 93 6.85 25.25 -12.16
N ILE A 94 6.47 26.51 -12.37
CA ILE A 94 7.38 27.56 -12.84
C ILE A 94 8.49 27.82 -11.81
N LEU A 95 8.15 27.91 -10.52
CA LEU A 95 9.14 28.10 -9.47
C LEU A 95 10.06 26.88 -9.32
N GLY A 96 9.58 25.68 -9.62
CA GLY A 96 10.35 24.44 -9.61
C GLY A 96 11.47 24.41 -10.66
N LEU A 97 11.42 25.28 -11.68
CA LEU A 97 12.50 25.45 -12.65
C LEU A 97 13.64 26.36 -12.14
N LEU A 98 13.49 26.95 -10.95
CA LEU A 98 14.45 27.91 -10.40
C LEU A 98 15.37 27.27 -9.37
N GLY A 99 16.67 27.55 -9.46
CA GLY A 99 17.62 27.21 -8.40
C GLY A 99 17.43 28.02 -7.11
N ALA A 100 18.01 27.53 -6.00
CA ALA A 100 17.81 28.06 -4.65
C ALA A 100 18.02 29.58 -4.49
N ASN A 101 19.03 30.14 -5.17
CA ASN A 101 19.31 31.58 -5.10
C ASN A 101 18.15 32.42 -5.64
N HIS A 102 17.53 31.99 -6.74
CA HIS A 102 16.40 32.68 -7.34
C HIS A 102 15.14 32.57 -6.47
N LEU A 103 14.88 31.39 -5.89
CA LEU A 103 13.81 31.21 -4.90
C LEU A 103 14.01 32.13 -3.70
N GLY A 104 15.23 32.19 -3.16
CA GLY A 104 15.59 33.09 -2.07
C GLY A 104 15.35 34.56 -2.39
N VAL A 105 15.73 35.01 -3.59
CA VAL A 105 15.46 36.38 -4.06
C VAL A 105 13.95 36.61 -4.21
N LEU A 106 13.22 35.70 -4.86
CA LEU A 106 11.78 35.82 -5.05
C LEU A 106 11.02 35.91 -3.73
N ALA A 107 11.42 35.14 -2.71
CA ALA A 107 10.83 35.21 -1.38
C ALA A 107 10.87 36.62 -0.76
N THR A 108 11.77 37.49 -1.22
CA THR A 108 11.89 38.88 -0.72
C THR A 108 11.06 39.91 -1.50
N VAL A 109 10.42 39.52 -2.61
CA VAL A 109 9.74 40.46 -3.53
C VAL A 109 8.34 40.83 -3.03
N THR A 110 7.49 39.85 -2.72
CA THR A 110 6.12 40.07 -2.25
C THR A 110 5.73 39.04 -1.19
N LYS A 111 4.66 39.33 -0.43
CA LYS A 111 4.09 38.37 0.53
C LYS A 111 3.62 37.06 -0.12
N SER A 112 3.17 37.10 -1.37
CA SER A 112 2.79 35.87 -2.10
C SER A 112 4.01 35.05 -2.48
N PHE A 113 5.02 35.68 -3.09
CA PHE A 113 6.24 34.96 -3.41
C PHE A 113 6.98 34.48 -2.17
N TYR A 114 6.85 35.17 -1.04
CA TYR A 114 7.30 34.64 0.24
C TYR A 114 6.70 33.26 0.53
N ILE A 115 5.40 33.08 0.38
CA ILE A 115 4.76 31.77 0.61
C ILE A 115 5.14 30.76 -0.45
N PHE A 116 4.98 31.09 -1.74
CA PHE A 116 5.25 30.15 -2.84
C PHE A 116 6.72 29.70 -2.86
N ALA A 117 7.67 30.61 -2.71
CA ALA A 117 9.09 30.28 -2.75
C ALA A 117 9.59 29.54 -1.49
N ASN A 118 8.78 29.49 -0.42
CA ASN A 118 9.06 28.67 0.77
C ASN A 118 8.29 27.34 0.77
N HIS A 119 7.59 26.99 -0.31
CA HIS A 119 6.90 25.71 -0.40
C HIS A 119 7.90 24.55 -0.35
N GLU A 120 7.80 23.70 0.68
CA GLU A 120 8.79 22.66 1.02
C GLU A 120 9.18 21.72 -0.15
N PRO A 121 8.25 21.25 -1.02
CA PRO A 121 8.61 20.44 -2.19
C PRO A 121 9.65 21.07 -3.13
N LEU A 122 9.66 22.41 -3.30
CA LEU A 122 10.66 23.10 -4.12
C LEU A 122 12.07 22.87 -3.54
N TRP A 123 12.21 23.02 -2.23
CA TRP A 123 13.47 22.84 -1.52
C TRP A 123 13.86 21.37 -1.38
N ARG A 124 12.87 20.48 -1.21
CA ARG A 124 13.10 19.03 -1.20
C ARG A 124 13.76 18.58 -2.51
N ASN A 125 13.23 19.02 -3.64
CA ASN A 125 13.79 18.68 -4.95
C ASN A 125 15.24 19.17 -5.09
N LEU A 126 15.52 20.43 -4.72
CA LEU A 126 16.88 20.97 -4.75
C LEU A 126 17.85 20.22 -3.84
N VAL A 127 17.44 19.85 -2.62
CA VAL A 127 18.27 19.04 -1.71
C VAL A 127 18.55 17.67 -2.32
N LEU A 128 17.53 16.97 -2.80
CA LEU A 128 17.69 15.60 -3.33
C LEU A 128 18.44 15.57 -4.67
N GLU A 129 18.31 16.59 -5.50
CA GLU A 129 19.04 16.70 -6.78
C GLU A 129 20.51 17.06 -6.56
N GLU A 130 20.78 18.09 -5.75
CA GLU A 130 22.12 18.65 -5.63
C GLU A 130 22.97 17.99 -4.54
N LEU A 131 22.37 17.67 -3.39
CA LEU A 131 23.06 17.04 -2.25
C LEU A 131 22.87 15.52 -2.22
N LYS A 132 21.95 14.97 -3.04
CA LYS A 132 21.59 13.55 -3.05
C LYS A 132 21.20 13.08 -1.65
N GLY A 133 21.84 12.03 -1.12
CA GLY A 133 21.66 11.60 0.27
C GLY A 133 22.69 12.14 1.26
N ASP A 134 23.62 12.99 0.82
CA ASP A 134 24.73 13.48 1.64
C ASP A 134 24.36 14.77 2.41
N PHE A 135 23.20 14.77 3.09
CA PHE A 135 22.73 15.92 3.87
C PHE A 135 22.41 15.55 5.32
N LEU A 136 22.41 16.56 6.20
CA LEU A 136 21.91 16.44 7.57
C LEU A 136 20.61 17.24 7.66
N PHE A 137 19.48 16.53 7.76
CA PHE A 137 18.18 17.18 7.86
C PHE A 137 18.14 18.15 9.06
N ASN A 138 17.59 19.33 8.83
CA ASN A 138 17.62 20.46 9.75
C ASN A 138 16.23 21.13 9.87
N GLY A 139 15.25 20.36 10.32
CA GLY A 139 13.88 20.83 10.59
C GLY A 139 13.01 20.98 9.34
N SER A 140 13.51 21.66 8.30
CA SER A 140 12.84 21.83 7.01
C SER A 140 13.80 21.62 5.84
N TRP A 141 13.28 21.39 4.63
CA TRP A 141 14.08 21.20 3.42
C TRP A 141 14.86 22.47 3.07
N ARG A 142 14.24 23.64 3.21
CA ARG A 142 14.92 24.94 3.03
C ARG A 142 16.08 25.10 4.01
N SER A 143 15.83 24.87 5.30
CA SER A 143 16.84 25.01 6.35
C SER A 143 17.98 24.00 6.19
N THR A 144 17.68 22.81 5.65
CA THR A 144 18.66 21.79 5.28
C THR A 144 19.56 22.27 4.14
N TYR A 145 18.98 22.78 3.06
CA TYR A 145 19.74 23.33 1.92
C TYR A 145 20.67 24.46 2.35
N VAL A 146 20.14 25.44 3.09
CA VAL A 146 20.92 26.62 3.52
C VAL A 146 22.00 26.23 4.53
N ALA A 147 21.76 25.28 5.43
CA ALA A 147 22.79 24.79 6.35
C ALA A 147 23.95 24.11 5.60
N ALA A 148 23.66 23.39 4.51
CA ALA A 148 24.67 22.71 3.70
C ALA A 148 25.51 23.70 2.86
N TYR A 149 24.87 24.62 2.13
CA TYR A 149 25.56 25.52 1.20
C TYR A 149 26.00 26.86 1.81
N HIS A 150 25.34 27.30 2.87
CA HIS A 150 25.58 28.59 3.51
C HIS A 150 25.73 28.46 5.04
N PRO A 151 26.70 27.67 5.53
CA PRO A 151 26.85 27.37 6.96
C PRO A 151 27.13 28.58 7.85
N LYS A 152 27.52 29.72 7.25
CA LYS A 152 27.67 31.01 7.96
C LYS A 152 26.32 31.61 8.39
N PHE A 153 25.23 31.22 7.73
CA PHE A 153 23.88 31.65 8.05
C PHE A 153 23.32 30.74 9.15
N LYS A 154 23.42 31.19 10.41
CA LYS A 154 22.80 30.48 11.53
C LYS A 154 21.31 30.77 11.56
N PHE A 155 20.47 29.77 11.31
CA PHE A 155 19.10 29.82 11.79
C PHE A 155 19.11 29.73 13.31
N ALA A 156 18.39 30.62 13.99
CA ALA A 156 18.16 30.48 15.41
C ALA A 156 17.23 29.29 15.62
N GLY A 157 17.75 28.22 16.24
CA GLY A 157 17.04 27.20 17.02
C GLY A 157 15.98 26.35 16.32
N ASP A 158 14.97 26.98 15.71
CA ASP A 158 13.70 26.36 15.33
C ASP A 158 13.30 26.68 13.87
N GLY A 159 14.24 27.12 13.02
CA GLY A 159 14.14 27.09 11.55
C GLY A 159 13.04 27.93 10.86
N GLU A 160 12.01 28.37 11.57
CA GLU A 160 10.84 29.02 11.01
C GLU A 160 11.00 30.54 11.07
N SER A 161 10.68 31.18 9.95
CA SER A 161 10.43 32.60 9.95
C SER A 161 9.21 32.90 10.84
N ASN A 162 9.33 33.85 11.76
CA ASN A 162 8.16 34.38 12.49
C ASN A 162 7.20 35.19 11.61
N LEU A 163 7.45 35.30 10.30
CA LEU A 163 6.62 36.05 9.38
C LEU A 163 5.36 35.25 9.02
N LYS A 164 4.25 35.55 9.71
CA LYS A 164 2.92 35.07 9.34
C LYS A 164 2.27 36.04 8.38
N ILE A 165 1.93 35.58 7.19
CA ILE A 165 1.17 36.37 6.22
C ILE A 165 -0.31 36.21 6.53
N ILE A 166 -0.99 37.33 6.70
CA ILE A 166 -2.44 37.40 6.96
C ILE A 166 -3.16 37.49 5.62
N ASP A 167 -4.39 36.97 5.54
CA ASP A 167 -5.28 37.02 4.38
C ASP A 167 -4.72 36.37 3.10
N PHE A 168 -3.88 35.35 3.26
CA PHE A 168 -3.44 34.51 2.14
C PHE A 168 -4.26 33.21 2.13
N TYR A 169 -5.01 33.01 1.05
CA TYR A 169 -5.92 31.87 0.91
C TYR A 169 -5.60 31.04 -0.33
N SER A 170 -5.39 29.74 -0.15
CA SER A 170 -5.07 28.76 -1.19
C SER A 170 -5.39 27.36 -0.68
N ASP A 171 -6.33 26.66 -1.32
CA ASP A 171 -6.63 25.26 -0.98
C ASP A 171 -5.46 24.36 -1.31
N TYR A 172 -4.80 24.56 -2.45
CA TYR A 172 -3.66 23.75 -2.87
C TYR A 172 -2.51 23.78 -1.87
N LEU A 173 -2.04 24.97 -1.50
CA LEU A 173 -0.93 25.13 -0.55
C LEU A 173 -1.32 24.70 0.86
N PHE A 174 -2.59 24.89 1.24
CA PHE A 174 -3.10 24.45 2.53
C PHE A 174 -3.23 22.92 2.62
N GLN A 175 -3.65 22.26 1.54
CA GLN A 175 -3.92 20.83 1.49
C GLN A 175 -2.68 20.00 1.79
N SER A 176 -1.52 20.37 1.23
CA SER A 176 -0.28 19.64 1.50
C SER A 176 0.13 19.73 2.99
N TRP A 177 0.02 20.92 3.58
CA TRP A 177 0.23 21.10 5.02
C TRP A 177 -0.79 20.31 5.86
N LEU A 178 -2.06 20.33 5.46
CA LEU A 178 -3.12 19.59 6.15
C LEU A 178 -2.84 18.09 6.14
N CYS A 179 -2.55 17.51 4.97
CA CYS A 179 -2.28 16.07 4.82
C CYS A 179 -1.04 15.62 5.62
N ALA A 180 0.02 16.45 5.68
CA ALA A 180 1.19 16.19 6.50
C ALA A 180 0.88 16.10 8.01
N ASN A 181 -0.10 16.89 8.47
CA ASN A 181 -0.37 17.12 9.89
C ASN A 181 -1.66 16.48 10.41
N LEU A 182 -2.40 15.77 9.56
CA LEU A 182 -3.65 15.15 9.96
C LEU A 182 -3.43 13.84 10.75
N GLU A 183 -4.20 13.65 11.82
CA GLU A 183 -4.31 12.35 12.47
C GLU A 183 -5.24 11.42 11.68
N MET A 184 -4.87 10.14 11.58
CA MET A 184 -5.76 9.12 11.01
C MET A 184 -7.05 9.06 11.84
N LYS A 185 -8.20 9.27 11.22
CA LYS A 185 -9.49 9.16 11.91
C LYS A 185 -9.72 7.71 12.38
N PRO A 186 -10.30 7.50 13.57
CA PRO A 186 -10.67 6.15 14.02
C PRO A 186 -11.50 5.36 13.01
N LYS A 187 -12.40 6.03 12.25
CA LYS A 187 -13.22 5.40 11.21
C LYS A 187 -12.39 4.81 10.05
N TRP A 188 -11.25 5.40 9.71
CA TRP A 188 -10.34 4.91 8.67
C TRP A 188 -9.53 3.69 9.12
N LEU A 189 -9.40 3.51 10.43
CA LEU A 189 -8.66 2.41 11.03
C LEU A 189 -9.54 1.23 11.44
N ARG A 190 -10.86 1.45 11.59
CA ARG A 190 -11.81 0.48 12.15
C ARG A 190 -12.05 -0.75 11.26
N ARG A 191 -12.11 -0.58 9.94
CA ARG A 191 -12.40 -1.69 9.02
C ARG A 191 -11.21 -2.67 8.99
N ASP A 192 -11.47 -3.88 9.48
CA ASP A 192 -10.57 -5.05 9.40
C ASP A 192 -11.43 -6.27 9.02
N ASN A 193 -11.42 -6.62 7.74
CA ASN A 193 -12.25 -7.68 7.15
C ASN A 193 -11.40 -8.75 6.42
N ILE A 194 -10.08 -8.70 6.56
CA ILE A 194 -9.20 -9.71 6.00
C ILE A 194 -9.34 -11.04 6.76
N THR A 195 -9.21 -12.16 6.03
CA THR A 195 -9.08 -13.46 6.68
C THR A 195 -7.71 -13.56 7.35
N ARG A 196 -7.68 -13.89 8.65
CA ARG A 196 -6.46 -14.14 9.42
C ARG A 196 -6.31 -15.63 9.69
N VAL A 197 -5.13 -16.20 9.44
CA VAL A 197 -4.85 -17.62 9.67
C VAL A 197 -3.49 -17.82 10.32
N ARG A 198 -3.40 -18.84 11.18
CA ARG A 198 -2.15 -19.26 11.83
C ARG A 198 -1.91 -20.75 11.59
N GLY A 199 -0.69 -21.10 11.17
CA GLY A 199 -0.25 -22.50 11.05
C GLY A 199 -1.07 -23.36 10.08
N ILE A 200 -1.57 -22.75 9.00
CA ILE A 200 -2.25 -23.47 7.92
C ILE A 200 -1.24 -24.33 7.14
N SER A 201 -1.68 -25.42 6.48
CA SER A 201 -0.78 -26.20 5.62
C SER A 201 -0.48 -25.43 4.32
N VAL A 202 0.65 -25.73 3.66
CA VAL A 202 0.98 -25.14 2.35
C VAL A 202 -0.10 -25.46 1.31
N GLU A 203 -0.57 -26.70 1.30
CA GLU A 203 -1.65 -27.15 0.42
C GLU A 203 -2.94 -26.34 0.64
N ASP A 204 -3.32 -26.13 1.89
CA ASP A 204 -4.49 -25.33 2.24
C ASP A 204 -4.29 -23.84 1.90
N PHE A 205 -3.08 -23.30 2.05
CA PHE A 205 -2.77 -21.94 1.62
C PHE A 205 -2.95 -21.78 0.09
N ILE A 206 -2.38 -22.71 -0.68
CA ILE A 206 -2.46 -22.71 -2.14
C ILE A 206 -3.93 -22.80 -2.57
N THR A 207 -4.65 -23.81 -2.10
CA THR A 207 -6.03 -24.09 -2.54
C THR A 207 -7.07 -23.06 -2.09
N LYS A 208 -6.87 -22.38 -0.94
CA LYS A 208 -7.86 -21.43 -0.38
C LYS A 208 -7.54 -19.97 -0.63
N PHE A 209 -6.28 -19.62 -0.90
CA PHE A 209 -5.83 -18.24 -1.01
C PHE A 209 -5.03 -17.98 -2.27
N GLU A 210 -4.00 -18.77 -2.56
CA GLU A 210 -3.12 -18.49 -3.70
C GLU A 210 -3.82 -18.73 -5.05
N GLU A 211 -4.36 -19.93 -5.29
CA GLU A 211 -5.07 -20.27 -6.53
C GLU A 211 -6.36 -19.45 -6.71
N PRO A 212 -7.19 -19.21 -5.67
CA PRO A 212 -8.34 -18.33 -5.81
C PRO A 212 -7.99 -16.84 -5.90
N ASN A 213 -6.69 -16.48 -5.87
CA ASN A 213 -6.19 -15.10 -5.92
C ASN A 213 -6.79 -14.22 -4.80
N LYS A 214 -6.83 -14.73 -3.57
CA LYS A 214 -7.44 -14.08 -2.40
C LYS A 214 -6.39 -13.65 -1.36
N PRO A 215 -6.37 -12.37 -0.94
CA PRO A 215 -5.49 -11.89 0.11
C PRO A 215 -5.76 -12.59 1.44
N VAL A 216 -4.69 -12.80 2.22
CA VAL A 216 -4.77 -13.37 3.57
C VAL A 216 -3.69 -12.77 4.44
N LEU A 217 -3.98 -12.62 5.73
CA LEU A 217 -2.99 -12.26 6.72
C LEU A 217 -2.57 -13.50 7.51
N LEU A 218 -1.28 -13.78 7.50
CA LEU A 218 -0.67 -14.97 8.09
C LEU A 218 0.02 -14.62 9.41
N GLU A 219 -0.29 -15.36 10.46
CA GLU A 219 0.27 -15.19 11.79
C GLU A 219 1.30 -16.29 12.11
N GLY A 220 2.34 -15.94 12.89
CA GLY A 220 3.36 -16.89 13.35
C GLY A 220 4.38 -17.31 12.29
N CYS A 221 4.41 -16.66 11.13
CA CYS A 221 5.37 -16.97 10.06
C CYS A 221 6.80 -16.53 10.39
N LEU A 222 6.94 -15.53 11.26
CA LEU A 222 8.20 -14.94 11.68
C LEU A 222 8.74 -15.59 12.96
N ASP A 223 8.04 -16.60 13.51
CA ASP A 223 8.46 -17.31 14.72
C ASP A 223 9.87 -17.88 14.51
N GLY A 224 10.84 -17.38 15.28
CA GLY A 224 12.25 -17.80 15.20
C GLY A 224 13.14 -16.98 14.28
N TRP A 225 12.64 -15.94 13.60
CA TRP A 225 13.50 -15.02 12.85
C TRP A 225 14.34 -14.16 13.80
N PRO A 226 15.67 -14.13 13.66
CA PRO A 226 16.52 -13.21 14.42
C PRO A 226 16.12 -11.74 14.26
N ALA A 227 15.58 -11.35 13.10
CA ALA A 227 15.12 -10.00 12.81
C ALA A 227 14.10 -9.48 13.83
N ILE A 228 13.17 -10.31 14.30
CA ILE A 228 12.14 -9.91 15.29
C ILE A 228 12.76 -9.43 16.60
N GLU A 229 13.85 -10.06 17.03
CA GLU A 229 14.52 -9.72 18.29
C GLU A 229 15.58 -8.63 18.11
N LYS A 230 16.22 -8.58 16.94
CA LYS A 230 17.41 -7.76 16.72
C LYS A 230 17.13 -6.43 16.03
N TRP A 231 16.22 -6.38 15.05
CA TRP A 231 16.10 -5.22 14.15
C TRP A 231 15.44 -4.03 14.83
N SER A 232 16.26 -3.26 15.53
CA SER A 232 15.98 -1.92 16.02
C SER A 232 16.81 -0.89 15.24
N ARG A 233 16.49 0.39 15.38
CA ARG A 233 17.32 1.49 14.83
C ARG A 233 18.79 1.33 15.22
N ASP A 234 19.06 1.19 16.51
CA ASP A 234 20.41 1.08 17.06
C ASP A 234 21.17 -0.13 16.50
N TYR A 235 20.49 -1.27 16.40
CA TYR A 235 21.08 -2.47 15.82
C TYR A 235 21.41 -2.28 14.35
N LEU A 236 20.44 -1.79 13.57
CA LEU A 236 20.60 -1.60 12.13
C LEU A 236 21.70 -0.59 11.83
N THR A 237 21.72 0.57 12.49
CA THR A 237 22.80 1.57 12.32
C THR A 237 24.17 0.97 12.66
N LYS A 238 24.27 0.14 13.70
CA LYS A 238 25.53 -0.49 14.10
C LYS A 238 26.00 -1.57 13.12
N VAL A 239 25.11 -2.46 12.68
CA VAL A 239 25.48 -3.61 11.83
C VAL A 239 25.79 -3.17 10.39
N VAL A 240 25.08 -2.15 9.90
CA VAL A 240 25.25 -1.59 8.56
C VAL A 240 26.48 -0.68 8.49
N GLY A 241 26.72 0.14 9.51
CA GLY A 241 27.77 1.14 9.50
C GLY A 241 27.56 2.20 8.41
N ASP A 242 28.54 2.34 7.52
CA ASP A 242 28.58 3.38 6.50
C ASP A 242 27.90 3.01 5.16
N VAL A 243 27.28 1.83 5.07
CA VAL A 243 26.57 1.39 3.86
C VAL A 243 25.34 2.27 3.60
N GLU A 244 25.15 2.63 2.33
CA GLU A 244 24.03 3.47 1.88
C GLU A 244 22.89 2.60 1.33
N PHE A 245 21.65 3.02 1.63
CA PHE A 245 20.45 2.38 1.14
C PHE A 245 19.59 3.31 0.30
N ALA A 246 18.84 2.74 -0.64
CA ALA A 246 17.84 3.46 -1.42
C ALA A 246 16.72 4.02 -0.53
N VAL A 247 16.58 5.34 -0.54
CA VAL A 247 15.58 6.13 0.20
C VAL A 247 14.92 7.08 -0.78
N GLY A 248 13.75 6.70 -1.29
CA GLY A 248 13.10 7.40 -2.40
C GLY A 248 14.04 7.56 -3.60
N PRO A 249 14.36 8.78 -4.07
CA PRO A 249 15.20 8.99 -5.25
C PRO A 249 16.71 9.01 -4.98
N VAL A 250 17.16 8.84 -3.73
CA VAL A 250 18.57 8.97 -3.33
C VAL A 250 19.05 7.74 -2.57
N GLU A 251 20.37 7.60 -2.40
CA GLU A 251 20.96 6.63 -1.47
C GLU A 251 21.47 7.36 -0.21
N MET A 252 21.16 6.84 0.98
CA MET A 252 21.51 7.45 2.27
C MET A 252 22.08 6.42 3.26
N LYS A 253 23.03 6.85 4.08
CA LYS A 253 23.38 6.14 5.31
C LYS A 253 22.20 6.13 6.29
N LEU A 254 22.02 5.02 7.02
CA LEU A 254 20.92 4.88 7.98
C LEU A 254 20.91 5.98 9.05
N GLU A 255 22.06 6.40 9.55
CA GLU A 255 22.14 7.48 10.56
C GLU A 255 21.52 8.80 10.04
N LYS A 256 21.83 9.16 8.79
CA LYS A 256 21.28 10.37 8.15
C LYS A 256 19.80 10.22 7.85
N TYR A 257 19.40 9.04 7.39
CA TYR A 257 18.00 8.72 7.14
C TYR A 257 17.17 8.79 8.43
N PHE A 258 17.64 8.22 9.54
CA PHE A 258 16.92 8.27 10.81
C PHE A 258 16.79 9.71 11.32
N ARG A 259 17.85 10.52 11.22
CA ARG A 259 17.79 11.96 11.53
C ARG A 259 16.73 12.68 10.70
N TYR A 260 16.64 12.38 9.41
CA TYR A 260 15.56 12.89 8.56
C TYR A 260 14.19 12.41 9.06
N SER A 261 14.03 11.11 9.28
CA SER A 261 12.75 10.49 9.65
C SER A 261 12.18 11.04 10.97
N ASP A 262 13.04 11.41 11.92
CA ASP A 262 12.63 12.02 13.20
C ASP A 262 12.00 13.39 13.01
N GLY A 263 12.57 14.18 12.10
CA GLY A 263 12.14 15.55 11.79
C GLY A 263 11.09 15.65 10.70
N ALA A 264 10.87 14.61 9.89
CA ALA A 264 9.98 14.66 8.74
C ALA A 264 8.53 14.98 9.15
N ARG A 265 7.98 16.06 8.60
CA ARG A 265 6.60 16.52 8.80
C ARG A 265 6.01 16.95 7.46
N GLU A 266 5.90 15.98 6.56
CA GLU A 266 5.45 16.22 5.19
C GLU A 266 4.38 15.20 4.79
N GLU A 267 3.68 15.51 3.73
CA GLU A 267 2.56 14.71 3.22
C GLU A 267 3.02 13.37 2.63
N ARG A 268 4.26 13.32 2.11
CA ARG A 268 4.90 12.10 1.58
C ARG A 268 6.32 11.95 2.11
N PRO A 269 6.49 11.54 3.39
CA PRO A 269 7.82 11.32 3.93
C PRO A 269 8.56 10.28 3.08
N LEU A 270 9.85 10.51 2.84
CA LEU A 270 10.72 9.49 2.25
C LEU A 270 10.71 8.26 3.15
N TYR A 271 10.70 7.10 2.53
CA TYR A 271 10.93 5.83 3.20
C TYR A 271 12.04 5.08 2.48
N LEU A 272 12.76 4.26 3.24
CA LEU A 272 13.78 3.36 2.74
C LEU A 272 13.08 2.17 2.08
N PHE A 273 13.48 1.87 0.85
CA PHE A 273 12.98 0.74 0.06
C PHE A 273 14.10 0.22 -0.84
N ASP A 274 14.94 -0.66 -0.30
CA ASP A 274 16.18 -1.06 -0.98
C ASP A 274 16.15 -2.51 -1.46
N PRO A 275 16.19 -2.77 -2.79
CA PRO A 275 16.19 -4.13 -3.35
C PRO A 275 17.50 -4.90 -3.15
N LYS A 276 18.59 -4.19 -2.83
CA LYS A 276 19.96 -4.70 -2.76
C LYS A 276 20.48 -4.83 -1.34
N PHE A 277 19.62 -4.68 -0.34
CA PHE A 277 20.02 -4.66 1.06
C PHE A 277 20.76 -5.92 1.51
N ALA A 278 20.33 -7.08 1.00
CA ALA A 278 20.90 -8.38 1.33
C ALA A 278 22.30 -8.58 0.73
N GLU A 279 22.52 -8.09 -0.49
CA GLU A 279 23.84 -8.09 -1.14
C GLU A 279 24.79 -7.09 -0.46
N LYS A 280 24.26 -5.91 -0.09
CA LYS A 280 25.01 -4.85 0.60
C LYS A 280 25.42 -5.27 2.02
N VAL A 281 24.53 -5.95 2.75
CA VAL A 281 24.75 -6.36 4.15
C VAL A 281 24.28 -7.82 4.37
N PRO A 282 25.12 -8.81 4.03
CA PRO A 282 24.76 -10.24 4.10
C PRO A 282 24.29 -10.73 5.47
N VAL A 283 24.68 -10.05 6.55
CA VAL A 283 24.19 -10.36 7.91
C VAL A 283 22.67 -10.19 7.98
N LEU A 284 22.11 -9.14 7.38
CA LEU A 284 20.66 -8.92 7.37
C LEU A 284 19.93 -10.03 6.60
N ASP A 285 20.52 -10.53 5.50
CA ASP A 285 19.96 -11.65 4.73
C ASP A 285 19.86 -12.94 5.58
N SER A 286 20.84 -13.17 6.45
CA SER A 286 20.86 -14.34 7.33
C SER A 286 19.90 -14.26 8.54
N GLU A 287 19.24 -13.11 8.74
CA GLU A 287 18.41 -12.85 9.93
C GLU A 287 16.91 -12.97 9.68
N TYR A 288 16.52 -13.35 8.48
CA TYR A 288 15.15 -13.71 8.13
C TYR A 288 15.16 -14.90 7.15
N ASP A 289 13.99 -15.52 6.93
CA ASP A 289 13.83 -16.58 5.93
C ASP A 289 12.60 -16.29 5.06
N VAL A 290 12.41 -17.02 3.97
CA VAL A 290 11.15 -16.97 3.22
C VAL A 290 10.12 -17.85 3.95
N PRO A 291 8.94 -17.31 4.34
CA PRO A 291 7.88 -18.10 4.94
C PRO A 291 7.53 -19.30 4.05
N VAL A 292 7.15 -20.40 4.68
CA VAL A 292 7.05 -21.72 4.02
C VAL A 292 6.11 -21.74 2.81
N TYR A 293 5.10 -20.86 2.82
CA TYR A 293 4.08 -20.69 1.77
C TYR A 293 4.63 -20.09 0.47
N PHE A 294 5.73 -19.34 0.52
CA PHE A 294 6.24 -18.54 -0.60
C PHE A 294 7.59 -19.05 -1.15
N ARG A 295 7.96 -20.28 -0.80
CA ARG A 295 9.25 -20.88 -1.21
C ARG A 295 9.27 -21.33 -2.67
N GLU A 296 8.11 -21.52 -3.28
CA GLU A 296 8.03 -21.70 -4.72
C GLU A 296 8.13 -20.33 -5.40
N ASP A 297 9.33 -20.00 -5.84
CA ASP A 297 9.60 -18.81 -6.65
C ASP A 297 10.23 -19.19 -7.99
N LEU A 298 9.37 -19.33 -9.00
CA LEU A 298 9.73 -19.69 -10.35
C LEU A 298 10.67 -18.68 -10.99
N PHE A 299 10.60 -17.38 -10.66
CA PHE A 299 11.56 -16.39 -11.17
C PHE A 299 13.01 -16.73 -10.80
N GLY A 300 13.22 -17.51 -9.73
CA GLY A 300 14.54 -18.01 -9.31
C GLY A 300 15.28 -18.84 -10.37
N VAL A 301 14.61 -19.43 -11.37
CA VAL A 301 15.28 -20.19 -12.44
C VAL A 301 16.18 -19.32 -13.33
N LEU A 302 16.00 -18.00 -13.30
CA LEU A 302 16.84 -17.03 -14.02
C LEU A 302 18.20 -16.79 -13.34
N GLY A 303 18.40 -17.27 -12.11
CA GLY A 303 19.62 -17.01 -11.33
C GLY A 303 19.90 -15.51 -11.20
N ASN A 304 21.07 -15.06 -11.64
CA ASN A 304 21.47 -13.65 -11.55
C ASN A 304 20.71 -12.70 -12.48
N GLU A 305 19.97 -13.22 -13.46
CA GLU A 305 19.12 -12.42 -14.35
C GLU A 305 17.71 -12.20 -13.79
N ARG A 306 17.43 -12.74 -12.59
CA ARG A 306 16.17 -12.56 -11.88
C ARG A 306 15.94 -11.05 -11.61
N PRO A 307 14.74 -10.51 -11.89
CA PRO A 307 14.38 -9.16 -11.46
C PRO A 307 14.48 -8.98 -9.94
N ASP A 308 14.67 -7.73 -9.49
CA ASP A 308 14.60 -7.32 -8.09
C ASP A 308 13.34 -7.86 -7.41
N TYR A 309 13.50 -8.31 -6.17
CA TYR A 309 12.50 -9.19 -5.59
C TYR A 309 12.37 -9.21 -4.09
N ARG A 310 13.35 -8.65 -3.39
CA ARG A 310 13.35 -8.58 -1.94
C ARG A 310 13.77 -7.18 -1.56
N TRP A 311 13.01 -6.57 -0.67
CA TRP A 311 13.32 -5.23 -0.18
C TRP A 311 13.23 -5.21 1.33
N ILE A 312 14.18 -4.50 1.93
CA ILE A 312 13.99 -3.96 3.27
C ILE A 312 13.25 -2.63 3.15
N ILE A 313 12.24 -2.48 4.00
CA ILE A 313 11.37 -1.31 4.05
C ILE A 313 11.48 -0.70 5.44
N ILE A 314 11.88 0.56 5.53
CA ILE A 314 11.93 1.29 6.81
C ILE A 314 11.29 2.65 6.59
N GLY A 315 10.24 2.98 7.33
CA GLY A 315 9.49 4.22 7.11
C GLY A 315 8.96 4.84 8.40
N PRO A 316 8.98 6.18 8.53
CA PRO A 316 8.30 6.87 9.64
C PRO A 316 6.78 6.79 9.50
N ALA A 317 6.06 7.13 10.57
CA ALA A 317 4.61 7.24 10.54
C ALA A 317 4.13 8.18 9.40
N GLY A 318 3.09 7.79 8.69
CA GLY A 318 2.53 8.53 7.54
C GLY A 318 3.22 8.27 6.21
N SER A 319 4.40 7.64 6.19
CA SER A 319 5.00 7.14 4.94
C SER A 319 4.31 5.87 4.46
N GLY A 320 4.52 5.52 3.19
CA GLY A 320 3.97 4.30 2.60
C GLY A 320 3.84 4.41 1.08
N SER A 321 2.96 3.61 0.51
CA SER A 321 2.69 3.55 -0.93
C SER A 321 1.24 3.90 -1.22
N SER A 322 1.02 4.77 -2.20
CA SER A 322 -0.32 4.96 -2.81
C SER A 322 -0.75 3.70 -3.56
N PHE A 323 -1.97 3.72 -4.11
CA PHE A 323 -2.48 2.59 -4.89
C PHE A 323 -1.57 2.25 -6.07
N HIS A 324 -1.12 1.01 -6.08
CA HIS A 324 -0.38 0.42 -7.18
C HIS A 324 -0.69 -1.08 -7.27
N ILE A 325 -0.23 -1.68 -8.36
CA ILE A 325 -0.21 -3.13 -8.56
C ILE A 325 1.26 -3.54 -8.58
N ASP A 326 1.56 -4.66 -7.94
CA ASP A 326 2.91 -5.22 -7.94
C ASP A 326 3.43 -5.52 -9.36
N PRO A 327 4.73 -5.29 -9.62
CA PRO A 327 5.29 -5.39 -10.96
C PRO A 327 5.26 -6.82 -11.50
N ASN A 328 5.46 -6.96 -12.81
CA ASN A 328 5.67 -8.24 -13.49
C ASN A 328 4.56 -9.29 -13.29
N SER A 329 3.36 -8.87 -12.85
CA SER A 329 2.26 -9.74 -12.41
C SER A 329 2.65 -10.76 -11.33
N THR A 330 3.63 -10.41 -10.49
CA THR A 330 4.00 -11.22 -9.31
C THR A 330 2.94 -11.11 -8.22
N SER A 331 2.87 -12.14 -7.38
CA SER A 331 2.31 -12.02 -6.04
C SER A 331 3.40 -11.50 -5.10
N ALA A 332 3.02 -10.94 -3.96
CA ALA A 332 3.95 -10.47 -2.96
C ALA A 332 3.55 -10.91 -1.55
N TRP A 333 4.53 -10.91 -0.66
CA TRP A 333 4.30 -10.98 0.77
C TRP A 333 5.06 -9.88 1.50
N ASN A 334 4.47 -9.32 2.55
CA ASN A 334 5.07 -8.27 3.38
C ASN A 334 5.05 -8.68 4.86
N ALA A 335 6.22 -8.94 5.42
CA ALA A 335 6.42 -9.30 6.83
C ALA A 335 6.76 -8.06 7.65
N VAL A 336 5.91 -7.69 8.59
CA VAL A 336 6.15 -6.54 9.48
C VAL A 336 7.01 -6.99 10.66
N ILE A 337 8.22 -6.45 10.78
CA ILE A 337 9.17 -6.77 11.85
C ILE A 337 8.91 -5.90 13.08
N THR A 338 8.77 -4.59 12.86
CA THR A 338 8.42 -3.61 13.90
C THR A 338 7.36 -2.66 13.38
N GLY A 339 6.57 -2.09 14.29
CA GLY A 339 5.50 -1.15 13.98
C GLY A 339 4.24 -1.83 13.43
N SER A 340 3.48 -1.07 12.65
CA SER A 340 2.21 -1.50 12.07
C SER A 340 1.84 -0.72 10.81
N LYS A 341 1.13 -1.40 9.92
CA LYS A 341 0.73 -0.88 8.60
C LYS A 341 -0.76 -1.06 8.38
N LYS A 342 -1.45 -0.01 7.97
CA LYS A 342 -2.82 -0.11 7.45
C LYS A 342 -2.75 -0.44 5.96
N TRP A 343 -3.47 -1.49 5.57
CA TRP A 343 -3.62 -1.94 4.20
C TRP A 343 -5.04 -1.69 3.71
N VAL A 344 -5.16 -1.27 2.46
CA VAL A 344 -6.43 -1.19 1.71
C VAL A 344 -6.20 -1.85 0.36
N LEU A 345 -6.95 -2.92 0.07
CA LEU A 345 -6.80 -3.72 -1.14
C LEU A 345 -8.10 -3.78 -1.94
N PHE A 346 -8.01 -3.59 -3.25
CA PHE A 346 -9.10 -3.82 -4.19
C PHE A 346 -8.74 -4.96 -5.16
N PRO A 347 -9.70 -5.81 -5.53
CA PRO A 347 -9.46 -6.90 -6.46
C PRO A 347 -9.05 -6.37 -7.84
N PRO A 348 -8.38 -7.20 -8.68
CA PRO A 348 -7.80 -6.75 -9.95
C PRO A 348 -8.77 -6.08 -10.92
N ASP A 349 -10.06 -6.45 -10.85
CA ASP A 349 -11.12 -5.92 -11.71
C ASP A 349 -11.80 -4.65 -11.17
N VAL A 350 -11.37 -4.16 -10.00
CA VAL A 350 -11.93 -2.96 -9.37
C VAL A 350 -10.85 -1.90 -9.22
N VAL A 351 -10.94 -0.87 -10.04
CA VAL A 351 -10.11 0.33 -9.90
C VAL A 351 -10.53 1.09 -8.63
N PRO A 352 -9.61 1.43 -7.71
CA PRO A 352 -9.95 2.17 -6.50
C PRO A 352 -10.54 3.57 -6.80
N PRO A 353 -11.43 4.10 -5.95
CA PRO A 353 -11.92 5.48 -6.08
C PRO A 353 -10.78 6.51 -6.13
N GLY A 354 -10.88 7.46 -7.06
CA GLY A 354 -9.84 8.49 -7.30
C GLY A 354 -8.61 8.00 -8.07
N VAL A 355 -8.54 6.72 -8.45
CA VAL A 355 -7.45 6.14 -9.25
C VAL A 355 -7.89 6.02 -10.71
N HIS A 356 -7.02 6.45 -11.62
CA HIS A 356 -7.27 6.45 -13.06
C HIS A 356 -6.04 5.89 -13.81
N PRO A 357 -5.98 4.56 -14.04
CA PRO A 357 -4.92 3.96 -14.85
C PRO A 357 -5.10 4.30 -16.33
N SER A 358 -3.99 4.48 -17.04
CA SER A 358 -3.98 4.63 -18.49
C SER A 358 -4.43 3.32 -19.17
N PRO A 359 -4.99 3.37 -20.41
CA PRO A 359 -5.46 2.17 -21.10
C PRO A 359 -4.40 1.09 -21.30
N ASP A 360 -3.12 1.47 -21.38
CA ASP A 360 -1.98 0.58 -21.54
C ASP A 360 -1.34 0.15 -20.20
N GLY A 361 -1.80 0.72 -19.08
CA GLY A 361 -1.31 0.48 -17.73
C GLY A 361 0.07 1.08 -17.42
N ALA A 362 0.62 1.90 -18.31
CA ALA A 362 1.95 2.51 -18.14
C ALA A 362 1.94 3.67 -17.13
N GLU A 363 0.81 4.37 -16.99
CA GLU A 363 0.66 5.50 -16.09
C GLU A 363 -0.57 5.30 -15.20
N VAL A 364 -0.46 5.76 -13.95
CA VAL A 364 -1.57 5.74 -13.00
C VAL A 364 -1.69 7.11 -12.37
N ALA A 365 -2.77 7.82 -12.71
CA ALA A 365 -3.13 9.03 -11.98
C ALA A 365 -3.82 8.61 -10.67
N CYS A 366 -3.30 9.09 -9.54
CA CYS A 366 -3.82 8.84 -8.20
C CYS A 366 -3.74 10.12 -7.36
N PRO A 367 -4.45 10.22 -6.23
CA PRO A 367 -4.29 11.33 -5.31
C PRO A 367 -2.82 11.48 -4.90
N VAL A 368 -2.40 12.73 -4.68
CA VAL A 368 -0.99 13.07 -4.43
C VAL A 368 -0.48 12.35 -3.19
N SER A 369 -1.33 12.18 -2.16
CA SER A 369 -0.97 11.45 -0.95
C SER A 369 -1.99 10.43 -0.49
N ILE A 370 -1.51 9.55 0.39
CA ILE A 370 -2.34 8.53 1.02
C ILE A 370 -3.43 9.18 1.90
N ILE A 371 -3.07 10.23 2.64
CA ILE A 371 -4.02 10.94 3.51
C ILE A 371 -5.08 11.68 2.69
N GLU A 372 -4.70 12.30 1.57
CA GLU A 372 -5.66 12.89 0.64
C GLU A 372 -6.69 11.86 0.17
N TRP A 373 -6.26 10.63 -0.14
CA TRP A 373 -7.19 9.57 -0.52
C TRP A 373 -8.18 9.24 0.62
N PHE A 374 -7.71 9.10 1.86
CA PHE A 374 -8.57 8.88 3.01
C PHE A 374 -9.58 10.02 3.27
N MET A 375 -9.17 11.25 2.97
CA MET A 375 -10.03 12.43 3.16
C MET A 375 -11.15 12.51 2.13
N ASN A 376 -10.83 12.24 0.86
CA ASN A 376 -11.70 12.61 -0.26
C ASN A 376 -12.41 11.41 -0.91
N PHE A 377 -11.88 10.20 -0.79
CA PHE A 377 -12.33 9.04 -1.56
C PHE A 377 -12.65 7.81 -0.69
N TYR A 378 -12.21 7.75 0.57
CA TYR A 378 -12.47 6.58 1.42
C TYR A 378 -13.95 6.40 1.74
N ASP A 379 -14.71 7.49 1.93
CA ASP A 379 -16.14 7.39 2.23
C ASP A 379 -16.94 6.82 1.03
N ASP A 380 -16.45 6.98 -0.21
CA ASP A 380 -17.02 6.34 -1.41
C ASP A 380 -16.98 4.81 -1.33
N THR A 381 -16.10 4.24 -0.49
CA THR A 381 -15.97 2.78 -0.31
C THR A 381 -17.12 2.17 0.49
N LYS A 382 -17.93 2.98 1.20
CA LYS A 382 -19.04 2.50 2.05
C LYS A 382 -20.11 1.79 1.22
N ASP A 383 -20.48 2.38 0.08
CA ASP A 383 -21.56 1.92 -0.81
C ASP A 383 -21.02 1.21 -2.06
N TRP A 384 -19.72 0.87 -2.09
CA TRP A 384 -19.10 0.25 -3.25
C TRP A 384 -19.55 -1.20 -3.44
N GLU A 385 -19.84 -1.59 -4.69
CA GLU A 385 -20.36 -2.93 -5.03
C GLU A 385 -19.43 -4.05 -4.50
N LYS A 386 -18.11 -3.88 -4.67
CA LYS A 386 -17.09 -4.73 -4.06
C LYS A 386 -16.29 -3.91 -3.05
N LYS A 387 -16.64 -4.03 -1.77
CA LYS A 387 -15.92 -3.36 -0.68
C LYS A 387 -14.44 -3.77 -0.67
N PRO A 388 -13.51 -2.86 -0.34
CA PRO A 388 -12.10 -3.19 -0.20
C PRO A 388 -11.87 -4.19 0.93
N ILE A 389 -10.81 -4.99 0.78
CA ILE A 389 -10.23 -5.75 1.89
C ILE A 389 -9.28 -4.83 2.64
N GLU A 390 -9.46 -4.73 3.94
CA GLU A 390 -8.70 -3.83 4.80
C GLU A 390 -8.24 -4.56 6.06
N CYS A 391 -7.07 -4.17 6.56
CA CYS A 391 -6.58 -4.62 7.86
C CYS A 391 -5.47 -3.73 8.39
N ILE A 392 -5.17 -3.87 9.68
CA ILE A 392 -3.91 -3.43 10.24
C ILE A 392 -3.01 -4.65 10.41
N CYS A 393 -1.91 -4.69 9.66
CA CYS A 393 -0.86 -5.68 9.78
C CYS A 393 0.16 -5.21 10.82
N LYS A 394 0.33 -5.96 11.90
CA LYS A 394 1.17 -5.64 13.05
C LYS A 394 2.50 -6.40 13.00
N ALA A 395 3.47 -5.96 13.81
CA ALA A 395 4.71 -6.69 14.04
C ALA A 395 4.45 -8.19 14.33
N GLY A 396 5.13 -9.07 13.59
CA GLY A 396 4.95 -10.52 13.66
C GLY A 396 4.00 -11.11 12.60
N GLU A 397 3.28 -10.28 11.85
CA GLU A 397 2.30 -10.70 10.85
C GLU A 397 2.86 -10.58 9.41
N VAL A 398 2.32 -11.41 8.50
CA VAL A 398 2.63 -11.36 7.07
C VAL A 398 1.38 -11.10 6.26
N MET A 399 1.40 -10.05 5.45
CA MET A 399 0.38 -9.78 4.44
C MET A 399 0.71 -10.54 3.16
N PHE A 400 -0.19 -11.39 2.66
CA PHE A 400 -0.11 -11.96 1.30
C PHE A 400 -0.95 -11.14 0.32
N VAL A 401 -0.28 -10.55 -0.68
CA VAL A 401 -0.90 -9.79 -1.77
C VAL A 401 -0.84 -10.63 -3.04
N PRO A 402 -1.97 -11.19 -3.51
CA PRO A 402 -1.99 -11.93 -4.77
C PRO A 402 -1.73 -11.01 -5.97
N ASN A 403 -1.27 -11.60 -7.08
CA ASN A 403 -1.00 -10.83 -8.29
C ASN A 403 -2.22 -10.04 -8.79
N GLY A 404 -1.98 -8.82 -9.28
CA GLY A 404 -2.99 -7.95 -9.88
C GLY A 404 -3.81 -7.12 -8.90
N TRP A 405 -3.68 -7.33 -7.59
CA TRP A 405 -4.44 -6.57 -6.60
C TRP A 405 -3.92 -5.13 -6.48
N TRP A 406 -4.84 -4.17 -6.59
CA TRP A 406 -4.58 -2.79 -6.22
C TRP A 406 -4.42 -2.71 -4.71
N HIS A 407 -3.36 -2.07 -4.24
CA HIS A 407 -3.18 -1.91 -2.80
C HIS A 407 -2.50 -0.59 -2.43
N LEU A 408 -2.94 -0.05 -1.29
CA LEU A 408 -2.40 1.13 -0.63
C LEU A 408 -1.95 0.73 0.78
N VAL A 409 -0.82 1.30 1.21
CA VAL A 409 -0.23 1.01 2.52
C VAL A 409 0.22 2.29 3.18
N ILE A 410 -0.14 2.48 4.45
CA ILE A 410 0.38 3.57 5.30
C ILE A 410 0.95 3.00 6.60
N ASN A 411 2.17 3.42 6.93
CA ASN A 411 2.80 3.14 8.21
C ASN A 411 2.09 3.98 9.29
N LEU A 412 1.49 3.32 10.29
CA LEU A 412 0.77 4.00 11.38
C LEU A 412 1.74 4.54 12.44
N GLU A 413 2.90 3.92 12.52
CA GLU A 413 4.03 4.25 13.37
C GLU A 413 5.33 3.95 12.61
N GLU A 414 6.48 4.27 13.17
CA GLU A 414 7.74 3.83 12.55
C GLU A 414 7.73 2.31 12.39
N SER A 415 8.00 1.85 11.18
CA SER A 415 7.90 0.44 10.83
C SER A 415 9.12 -0.05 10.06
N ILE A 416 9.55 -1.27 10.39
CA ILE A 416 10.55 -2.05 9.63
C ILE A 416 9.83 -3.28 9.08
N ALA A 417 10.00 -3.56 7.80
CA ALA A 417 9.40 -4.72 7.14
C ALA A 417 10.33 -5.31 6.08
N ILE A 418 10.11 -6.58 5.76
CA ILE A 418 10.65 -7.24 4.56
C ILE A 418 9.49 -7.51 3.62
N THR A 419 9.69 -7.27 2.33
CA THR A 419 8.74 -7.68 1.29
C THR A 419 9.45 -8.50 0.24
N GLN A 420 8.77 -9.48 -0.34
CA GLN A 420 9.25 -10.13 -1.56
C GLN A 420 8.15 -10.36 -2.58
N ASN A 421 8.54 -10.26 -3.85
CA ASN A 421 7.72 -10.55 -5.01
C ASN A 421 8.16 -11.89 -5.62
N TYR A 422 7.19 -12.75 -5.92
CA TYR A 422 7.45 -14.10 -6.41
C TYR A 422 6.44 -14.52 -7.50
N ALA A 423 6.83 -15.52 -8.28
CA ALA A 423 5.93 -16.22 -9.20
C ALA A 423 5.84 -17.68 -8.79
N SER A 424 4.63 -18.21 -8.62
CA SER A 424 4.37 -19.62 -8.39
C SER A 424 3.60 -20.20 -9.58
N ARG A 425 3.31 -21.50 -9.54
CA ARG A 425 2.44 -22.13 -10.53
C ARG A 425 1.06 -21.48 -10.60
N SER A 426 0.60 -20.91 -9.49
CA SER A 426 -0.72 -20.26 -9.36
C SER A 426 -0.86 -19.00 -10.24
N ASN A 427 0.21 -18.24 -10.45
CA ASN A 427 0.19 -17.01 -11.28
C ASN A 427 1.13 -17.05 -12.49
N LEU A 428 1.79 -18.18 -12.79
CA LEU A 428 2.77 -18.27 -13.89
C LEU A 428 2.18 -17.83 -15.24
N LEU A 429 0.94 -18.24 -15.55
CA LEU A 429 0.31 -17.85 -16.82
C LEU A 429 0.06 -16.34 -16.89
N ASN A 430 -0.32 -15.70 -15.79
CA ASN A 430 -0.50 -14.26 -15.73
C ASN A 430 0.83 -13.52 -15.90
N VAL A 431 1.91 -14.03 -15.30
CA VAL A 431 3.27 -13.49 -15.48
C VAL A 431 3.68 -13.59 -16.94
N LEU A 432 3.54 -14.76 -17.57
CA LEU A 432 3.90 -14.93 -18.98
C LEU A 432 3.07 -14.04 -19.91
N GLU A 433 1.77 -13.90 -19.66
CA GLU A 433 0.90 -13.01 -20.41
C GLU A 433 1.32 -11.54 -20.26
N PHE A 434 1.61 -11.10 -19.03
CA PHE A 434 2.09 -9.74 -18.75
C PHE A 434 3.40 -9.44 -19.48
N LEU A 435 4.37 -10.35 -19.40
CA LEU A 435 5.68 -10.17 -20.01
C LEU A 435 5.64 -10.19 -21.55
N LYS A 436 4.57 -10.74 -22.14
CA LYS A 436 4.36 -10.80 -23.60
C LYS A 436 3.62 -9.57 -24.16
N LYS A 437 3.12 -8.66 -23.32
CA LYS A 437 2.38 -7.49 -23.79
C LYS A 437 3.22 -6.65 -24.78
N PRO A 438 2.61 -6.01 -25.79
CA PRO A 438 3.34 -5.18 -26.75
C PRO A 438 4.15 -4.03 -26.12
N ASN A 439 3.68 -3.52 -24.99
CA ASN A 439 4.31 -2.47 -24.17
C ASN A 439 5.05 -3.03 -22.94
N ALA A 440 5.36 -4.33 -22.91
CA ALA A 440 6.00 -4.96 -21.73
C ALA A 440 7.33 -4.29 -21.35
N LYS A 441 8.10 -3.77 -22.31
CA LYS A 441 9.36 -3.06 -22.03
C LYS A 441 9.17 -1.80 -21.17
N GLU A 442 8.02 -1.13 -21.28
CA GLU A 442 7.68 0.02 -20.44
C GLU A 442 7.18 -0.42 -19.05
N LEU A 443 6.47 -1.56 -18.98
CA LEU A 443 5.84 -2.07 -17.76
C LEU A 443 6.76 -2.89 -16.86
N VAL A 444 7.72 -3.63 -17.44
CA VAL A 444 8.63 -4.50 -16.71
C VAL A 444 9.58 -3.67 -15.86
N SER A 445 9.74 -4.07 -14.60
CA SER A 445 10.62 -3.41 -13.64
C SER A 445 11.50 -4.40 -12.89
N GLY A 446 12.49 -3.89 -12.16
CA GLY A 446 13.45 -4.70 -11.40
C GLY A 446 14.55 -5.37 -12.23
N THR A 447 14.61 -5.15 -13.55
CA THR A 447 15.69 -5.69 -14.41
C THR A 447 16.13 -4.71 -15.48
N THR A 448 17.37 -4.86 -15.93
CA THR A 448 17.93 -4.12 -17.07
C THR A 448 17.47 -4.67 -18.41
N ASP A 449 17.24 -5.98 -18.51
CA ASP A 449 16.82 -6.64 -19.75
C ASP A 449 15.30 -6.81 -19.80
N ARG A 450 14.60 -5.67 -19.94
CA ARG A 450 13.13 -5.62 -19.94
C ARG A 450 12.51 -6.25 -21.18
N GLU A 451 13.20 -6.16 -22.32
CA GLU A 451 12.69 -6.60 -23.62
C GLU A 451 12.69 -8.13 -23.76
N ASN A 452 13.71 -8.82 -23.23
CA ASN A 452 13.87 -10.26 -23.43
C ASN A 452 13.41 -11.11 -22.22
N LEU A 453 12.87 -10.48 -21.17
CA LEU A 453 12.50 -11.17 -19.93
C LEU A 453 11.49 -12.30 -20.18
N HIS A 454 10.48 -12.09 -21.04
CA HIS A 454 9.50 -13.13 -21.40
C HIS A 454 10.18 -14.39 -21.95
N ASP A 455 10.99 -14.25 -23.00
CA ASP A 455 11.57 -15.37 -23.71
C ASP A 455 12.61 -16.11 -22.85
N LYS A 456 13.43 -15.37 -22.10
CA LYS A 456 14.38 -15.94 -21.14
C LYS A 456 13.66 -16.71 -20.04
N PHE A 457 12.63 -16.11 -19.43
CA PHE A 457 11.91 -16.73 -18.34
C PHE A 457 11.16 -17.99 -18.81
N LYS A 458 10.42 -17.90 -19.92
CA LYS A 458 9.72 -19.04 -20.51
C LYS A 458 10.68 -20.19 -20.82
N LYS A 459 11.82 -19.90 -21.44
CA LYS A 459 12.84 -20.91 -21.77
C LYS A 459 13.41 -21.56 -20.51
N ALA A 460 13.80 -20.77 -19.51
CA ALA A 460 14.38 -21.28 -18.28
C ALA A 460 13.38 -22.16 -17.48
N ILE A 461 12.09 -21.83 -17.52
CA ILE A 461 11.03 -22.66 -16.93
C ILE A 461 10.89 -23.99 -17.67
N GLU A 462 10.88 -24.01 -19.00
CA GLU A 462 10.81 -25.27 -19.77
C GLU A 462 12.07 -26.14 -19.60
N GLU A 463 13.23 -25.54 -19.35
CA GLU A 463 14.47 -26.27 -19.05
C GLU A 463 14.48 -26.87 -17.64
N ALA A 464 14.02 -26.11 -16.64
CA ALA A 464 13.98 -26.54 -15.24
C ALA A 464 12.80 -27.46 -14.91
N TYR A 465 11.63 -27.20 -15.50
CA TYR A 465 10.36 -27.88 -15.25
C TYR A 465 9.61 -28.18 -16.56
N PRO A 466 10.13 -29.09 -17.42
CA PRO A 466 9.57 -29.35 -18.74
C PRO A 466 8.07 -29.68 -18.71
N GLY A 467 7.29 -29.04 -19.58
CA GLY A 467 5.86 -29.30 -19.74
C GLY A 467 4.94 -28.63 -18.71
N THR A 468 5.50 -27.93 -17.71
CA THR A 468 4.71 -27.23 -16.68
C THR A 468 3.79 -26.18 -17.30
N ILE A 469 4.27 -25.39 -18.27
CA ILE A 469 3.46 -24.34 -18.91
C ILE A 469 2.27 -24.98 -19.65
N GLN A 470 2.52 -26.03 -20.43
CA GLN A 470 1.47 -26.74 -21.17
C GLN A 470 0.45 -27.40 -20.25
N GLU A 471 0.89 -27.96 -19.11
CA GLU A 471 -0.01 -28.53 -18.10
C GLU A 471 -0.92 -27.46 -17.49
N LEU A 472 -0.36 -26.29 -17.14
CA LEU A 472 -1.11 -25.18 -16.58
C LEU A 472 -2.08 -24.57 -17.59
N GLU A 473 -1.65 -24.38 -18.84
CA GLU A 473 -2.52 -23.93 -19.94
C GLU A 473 -3.71 -24.87 -20.12
N LYS A 474 -3.46 -26.19 -20.11
CA LYS A 474 -4.52 -27.20 -20.20
C LYS A 474 -5.49 -27.14 -19.02
N LYS A 475 -4.98 -27.03 -17.79
CA LYS A 475 -5.81 -26.91 -16.58
C LYS A 475 -6.67 -25.65 -16.62
N ALA A 476 -6.11 -24.52 -17.05
CA ALA A 476 -6.82 -23.25 -17.17
C ALA A 476 -7.96 -23.34 -18.20
N GLU A 477 -7.72 -23.97 -19.35
CA GLU A 477 -8.75 -24.18 -20.37
C GLU A 477 -9.86 -25.14 -19.89
N GLU A 478 -9.49 -26.22 -19.19
CA GLU A 478 -10.47 -27.14 -18.59
C GLU A 478 -11.33 -26.45 -17.52
N ALA A 479 -10.74 -25.61 -16.67
CA ALA A 479 -11.44 -24.83 -15.65
C ALA A 479 -12.39 -23.80 -16.29
N LYS A 480 -11.93 -23.06 -17.29
CA LYS A 480 -12.77 -22.11 -18.04
C LYS A 480 -13.97 -22.82 -18.68
N ARG A 481 -13.75 -23.97 -19.32
CA ARG A 481 -14.82 -24.77 -19.93
C ARG A 481 -15.81 -25.29 -18.90
N ALA A 482 -15.35 -25.69 -17.71
CA ALA A 482 -16.22 -26.12 -16.62
C ALA A 482 -17.09 -24.97 -16.09
N GLU A 483 -16.55 -23.76 -15.98
CA GLU A 483 -17.29 -22.57 -15.56
C GLU A 483 -18.34 -22.16 -16.61
N GLU A 484 -17.98 -22.13 -17.88
CA GLU A 484 -18.92 -21.86 -18.98
C GLU A 484 -20.08 -22.87 -19.01
N GLN A 485 -19.79 -24.16 -18.76
CA GLN A 485 -20.82 -25.21 -18.65
C GLN A 485 -21.73 -25.00 -17.43
N ARG A 486 -21.18 -24.54 -16.31
CA ARG A 486 -21.92 -24.27 -15.08
C ARG A 486 -22.83 -23.05 -15.23
N VAL A 487 -22.34 -21.96 -15.83
CA VAL A 487 -23.15 -20.77 -16.15
C VAL A 487 -24.27 -21.14 -17.14
N SER A 488 -23.96 -21.87 -18.20
CA SER A 488 -24.96 -22.37 -19.16
C SER A 488 -26.03 -23.26 -18.49
N PHE A 489 -25.63 -24.10 -17.53
CA PHE A 489 -26.56 -24.89 -16.73
C PHE A 489 -27.50 -23.99 -15.90
N TRP A 490 -26.98 -22.97 -15.21
CA TRP A 490 -27.82 -22.05 -14.43
C TRP A 490 -28.72 -21.17 -15.28
N ASP A 491 -28.26 -20.73 -16.45
CA ASP A 491 -29.11 -20.00 -17.40
C ASP A 491 -30.24 -20.88 -17.93
N SER A 492 -29.96 -22.16 -18.21
CA SER A 492 -30.98 -23.13 -18.60
C SER A 492 -31.99 -23.43 -17.46
N ALA A 493 -31.51 -23.50 -16.21
CA ALA A 493 -32.36 -23.71 -15.03
C ALA A 493 -33.22 -22.48 -14.70
N LYS A 494 -32.77 -21.26 -15.02
CA LYS A 494 -33.56 -20.03 -14.88
C LYS A 494 -34.67 -19.92 -15.94
N THR A 495 -34.46 -20.46 -17.15
CA THR A 495 -35.51 -20.49 -18.20
C THR A 495 -36.61 -21.50 -17.92
N ASP A 496 -36.31 -22.60 -17.25
CA ASP A 496 -37.32 -23.56 -16.79
C ASP A 496 -37.98 -23.03 -15.51
N THR A 497 -39.08 -22.30 -15.71
CA THR A 497 -39.96 -21.77 -14.65
C THR A 497 -40.36 -22.87 -13.65
N PHE A 498 -39.55 -23.10 -12.62
CA PHE A 498 -39.92 -23.90 -11.46
C PHE A 498 -41.01 -23.13 -10.68
N LYS A 499 -42.27 -23.45 -10.98
CA LYS A 499 -43.42 -23.05 -10.16
C LYS A 499 -43.26 -23.67 -8.76
N PHE A 500 -42.75 -22.90 -7.81
CA PHE A 500 -43.02 -23.17 -6.40
C PHE A 500 -44.51 -22.93 -6.16
N SER A 501 -45.29 -24.00 -5.96
CA SER A 501 -46.56 -23.88 -5.26
C SER A 501 -46.28 -23.95 -3.77
N PHE A 502 -46.64 -22.87 -3.06
CA PHE A 502 -46.70 -22.82 -1.60
C PHE A 502 -47.56 -23.94 -1.02
#